data_AF-A0A965VVK6-F1
#
_entry.id   AF-A0A965VVK6-F1
#
_cell.length_a   1.000
_cell.length_b   1.000
_cell.length_c   1.000
_cell.angle_alpha   90.00
_cell.angle_beta   90.00
_cell.angle_gamma   90.00
#
_symmetry.space_group_name_H-M   'P 1'
#
loop_
_entity.id
_entity.type
_entity.pdbx_description
1 polymer ?
#
loop_
_entity_poly.entity_id
_entity_poly.type
_entity_poly.pdbx_seq_one_letter_code
_entity_poly.pdbx_strand_id
1 'polypeptide(L)'
;MFSPKSVLYDNLGDFHWIYHLSDIHIRVLERHEEYYYIFNSCLDIIKNKIKINEGRPIICITGDVFDNQRLEMKPETVQLARFFIEELAKITYVIIIPGNHDLIEGNQKRLDQITPIITYCNRVIYLKESGIYIVNNISFIVSSLYDAKFINKSNCIIPSNTTPIYLYHGYIGSIFNNSSSTTSRARRIADFEGFPKVLLGDIHEWGPIRYSIQSTGSMTQHMQYAGSLIQQNFGEKICHGFLLWNVNGDEGPQKVWIPNPYSFIIVKFIDGRITTTYDVFMAEGQKFPEKARIRIDSDLKSELKYMSEKPVKEYLEKLGWKGSICDIKHKEQIVVTTNISPEISNNCIIPSENEAILEILKKEDKLYHEDLYNLHISISKKCNIDDSIQIHNKWRPINLKWYGLASYRGTKEHSIDFIGGVSHISGHNASGKSSIKNILIYSIYGQINDIEDHTIINKYSEKGHSEITISLHNGFKLIITRDITNKKGKYTSDVSLRSEGFIINISESRTKFYKEEVDKKISEILGNPSTFINNSMNLRTMSWNSTMSKNEELR
;
A
#
# COMPACT_ATOMS: atom_id res chain seq x y z
N MET A 1 31.86 17.93 -0.36
CA MET A 1 32.34 16.66 -0.96
C MET A 1 32.31 15.60 0.12
N PHE A 2 31.85 14.39 -0.20
CA PHE A 2 31.95 13.23 0.68
C PHE A 2 33.32 12.59 0.50
N SER A 3 34.01 12.37 1.61
CA SER A 3 35.25 11.59 1.71
C SER A 3 34.95 10.24 2.39
N PRO A 4 35.83 9.23 2.24
CA PRO A 4 35.70 7.97 2.96
C PRO A 4 35.61 8.17 4.48
N LYS A 5 34.59 7.55 5.11
CA LYS A 5 34.33 7.66 6.56
C LYS A 5 34.92 6.50 7.37
N SER A 6 34.77 5.27 6.88
CA SER A 6 35.31 4.08 7.55
C SER A 6 36.07 3.23 6.56
N VAL A 7 37.12 2.58 7.06
CA VAL A 7 37.93 1.66 6.28
C VAL A 7 38.08 0.37 7.08
N LEU A 8 37.42 -0.69 6.63
CA LEU A 8 37.61 -2.03 7.16
C LEU A 8 38.51 -2.79 6.19
N TYR A 9 39.71 -3.12 6.65
CA TYR A 9 40.62 -4.02 5.97
C TYR A 9 40.66 -5.35 6.70
N ASP A 10 40.22 -6.39 6.02
CA ASP A 10 40.38 -7.77 6.47
C ASP A 10 41.52 -8.42 5.68
N ASN A 11 42.44 -9.07 6.40
CA ASN A 11 43.57 -9.84 5.85
C ASN A 11 43.13 -11.06 5.01
N LEU A 12 41.84 -11.40 5.01
CA LEU A 12 41.27 -12.54 4.29
C LEU A 12 40.98 -12.29 2.78
N GLY A 13 41.42 -11.15 2.22
CA GLY A 13 41.40 -10.89 0.77
C GLY A 13 40.09 -10.28 0.23
N ASP A 14 40.01 -10.16 -1.10
CA ASP A 14 38.97 -9.40 -1.81
C ASP A 14 37.62 -10.11 -1.91
N PHE A 15 36.54 -9.32 -1.87
CA PHE A 15 35.17 -9.78 -2.12
C PHE A 15 34.87 -9.84 -3.61
N HIS A 16 34.26 -10.94 -4.04
CA HIS A 16 33.96 -11.25 -5.44
C HIS A 16 32.46 -11.28 -5.72
N TRP A 17 31.66 -11.59 -4.70
CA TRP A 17 30.22 -11.80 -4.83
C TRP A 17 29.44 -11.00 -3.79
N ILE A 18 28.38 -10.30 -4.21
CA ILE A 18 27.44 -9.63 -3.29
C ILE A 18 26.11 -10.36 -3.32
N TYR A 19 25.68 -10.84 -2.15
CA TYR A 19 24.36 -11.37 -1.89
C TYR A 19 23.47 -10.24 -1.41
N HIS A 20 22.61 -9.74 -2.29
CA HIS A 20 21.77 -8.56 -2.06
C HIS A 20 20.35 -9.00 -1.65
N LEU A 21 20.02 -8.77 -0.38
CA LEU A 21 18.69 -8.94 0.21
C LEU A 21 18.08 -7.56 0.48
N SER A 22 16.76 -7.47 0.53
CA SER A 22 16.05 -6.25 0.90
C SER A 22 14.64 -6.57 1.42
N ASP A 23 13.96 -5.55 1.95
CA ASP A 23 12.52 -5.55 2.20
C ASP A 23 12.04 -6.83 2.93
N ILE A 24 12.78 -7.22 3.97
CA ILE A 24 12.54 -8.46 4.73
C ILE A 24 11.18 -8.37 5.44
N HIS A 25 10.87 -7.18 5.99
CA HIS A 25 9.62 -6.85 6.66
C HIS A 25 9.18 -7.91 7.68
N ILE A 26 9.98 -8.21 8.70
CA ILE A 26 9.56 -9.13 9.76
C ILE A 26 8.36 -8.52 10.50
N ARG A 27 7.20 -9.18 10.40
CA ARG A 27 5.95 -8.71 11.03
C ARG A 27 5.93 -8.96 12.53
N VAL A 28 5.13 -8.16 13.22
CA VAL A 28 4.91 -8.31 14.66
C VAL A 28 3.97 -9.50 14.90
N LEU A 29 4.48 -10.58 15.49
CA LEU A 29 3.74 -11.82 15.86
C LEU A 29 3.03 -12.56 14.71
N GLU A 30 3.23 -12.16 13.45
CA GLU A 30 2.60 -12.79 12.29
C GLU A 30 3.63 -13.50 11.42
N ARG A 31 3.26 -14.68 10.88
CA ARG A 31 4.04 -15.43 9.88
C ARG A 31 5.44 -15.86 10.34
N HIS A 32 5.75 -15.86 11.63
CA HIS A 32 7.10 -16.20 12.13
C HIS A 32 7.58 -17.59 11.71
N GLU A 33 6.67 -18.57 11.62
CA GLU A 33 7.01 -19.90 11.08
C GLU A 33 7.46 -19.86 9.61
N GLU A 34 6.82 -19.02 8.79
CA GLU A 34 7.16 -18.83 7.38
C GLU A 34 8.50 -18.11 7.24
N TYR A 35 8.70 -17.02 7.98
CA TYR A 35 10.00 -16.33 8.03
C TYR A 35 11.11 -17.26 8.47
N TYR A 36 10.93 -18.02 9.56
CA TYR A 36 11.94 -18.96 10.04
C TYR A 36 12.29 -20.02 8.99
N TYR A 37 11.28 -20.58 8.31
CA TYR A 37 11.50 -21.52 7.21
C TYR A 37 12.33 -20.88 6.09
N ILE A 38 11.92 -19.70 5.62
CA ILE A 38 12.57 -19.01 4.50
C ILE A 38 13.97 -18.53 4.84
N PHE A 39 14.21 -18.12 6.07
CA PHE A 39 15.54 -17.75 6.55
C PHE A 39 16.49 -18.95 6.52
N ASN A 40 16.06 -20.12 6.99
CA ASN A 40 16.87 -21.33 6.88
C ASN A 40 17.13 -21.73 5.41
N SER A 41 16.10 -21.72 4.56
CA SER A 41 16.27 -22.00 3.13
C SER A 41 17.20 -21.01 2.44
N CYS A 42 17.12 -19.72 2.78
CA CYS A 42 18.01 -18.68 2.29
C CYS A 42 19.46 -18.98 2.68
N LEU A 43 19.70 -19.25 3.97
CA LEU A 43 21.03 -19.57 4.50
C LEU A 43 21.64 -20.79 3.79
N ASP A 44 20.86 -21.85 3.56
CA ASP A 44 21.32 -23.05 2.87
C ASP A 44 21.68 -22.79 1.40
N ILE A 45 20.84 -22.04 0.68
CA ILE A 45 21.11 -21.64 -0.71
C ILE A 45 22.37 -20.78 -0.79
N ILE A 46 22.56 -19.82 0.14
CA ILE A 46 23.76 -18.98 0.21
C ILE A 46 24.99 -19.84 0.44
N LYS A 47 24.98 -20.72 1.46
CA LYS A 47 26.10 -21.63 1.77
C LYS A 47 26.46 -22.51 0.58
N ASN A 48 25.47 -23.04 -0.13
CA ASN A 48 25.70 -23.89 -1.31
C ASN A 48 26.27 -23.09 -2.49
N LYS A 49 25.74 -21.89 -2.77
CA LYS A 49 26.29 -21.04 -3.83
C LYS A 49 27.72 -20.58 -3.55
N ILE A 50 28.07 -20.31 -2.29
CA ILE A 50 29.46 -19.99 -1.90
C ILE A 50 30.42 -21.15 -2.21
N LYS A 51 29.98 -22.41 -2.03
CA LYS A 51 30.82 -23.57 -2.37
C LYS A 51 31.04 -23.72 -3.88
N ILE A 52 30.06 -23.31 -4.67
CA ILE A 52 30.09 -23.42 -6.14
C ILE A 52 30.87 -22.26 -6.75
N ASN A 53 30.63 -21.05 -6.26
CA ASN A 53 31.25 -19.84 -6.76
C ASN A 53 32.61 -19.68 -6.08
N GLU A 54 33.68 -19.98 -6.81
CA GLU A 54 35.03 -19.63 -6.36
C GLU A 54 35.10 -18.12 -6.10
N GLY A 55 35.30 -17.71 -4.84
CA GLY A 55 35.39 -16.31 -4.47
C GLY A 55 34.70 -15.95 -3.15
N ARG A 56 35.21 -14.92 -2.50
CA ARG A 56 34.73 -14.49 -1.18
C ARG A 56 33.40 -13.72 -1.30
N PRO A 57 32.36 -14.09 -0.53
CA PRO A 57 31.07 -13.42 -0.55
C PRO A 57 31.02 -12.25 0.45
N ILE A 58 30.17 -11.27 0.20
CA ILE A 58 29.67 -10.30 1.17
C ILE A 58 28.14 -10.22 1.05
N ILE A 59 27.45 -9.99 2.15
CA ILE A 59 25.99 -9.87 2.19
C ILE A 59 25.63 -8.39 2.34
N CYS A 60 24.64 -7.91 1.60
CA CYS A 60 24.10 -6.55 1.70
C CYS A 60 22.59 -6.61 1.90
N ILE A 61 22.09 -5.98 2.96
CA ILE A 61 20.67 -5.80 3.26
C ILE A 61 20.31 -4.33 3.04
N THR A 62 19.52 -4.04 2.01
CA THR A 62 19.19 -2.66 1.60
C THR A 62 17.92 -2.09 2.23
N GLY A 63 17.76 -2.31 3.54
CA GLY A 63 16.69 -1.72 4.36
C GLY A 63 15.44 -2.58 4.53
N ASP A 64 14.54 -2.06 5.36
CA ASP A 64 13.26 -2.64 5.78
C ASP A 64 13.41 -4.08 6.30
N VAL A 65 14.23 -4.21 7.35
CA VAL A 65 14.34 -5.47 8.10
C VAL A 65 13.03 -5.76 8.83
N PHE A 66 12.38 -4.72 9.35
CA PHE A 66 11.12 -4.80 10.08
C PHE A 66 9.94 -4.24 9.30
N ASP A 67 8.72 -4.72 9.60
CA ASP A 67 7.50 -4.28 8.91
C ASP A 67 6.87 -3.01 9.50
N ASN A 68 7.20 -2.63 10.73
CA ASN A 68 6.44 -1.62 11.45
C ASN A 68 7.17 -0.26 11.56
N GLN A 69 6.69 0.73 10.82
CA GLN A 69 7.20 2.12 10.81
C GLN A 69 7.10 2.84 12.17
N ARG A 70 6.31 2.32 13.13
CA ARG A 70 6.20 2.86 14.49
C ARG A 70 7.28 2.35 15.43
N LEU A 71 8.21 1.54 14.93
CA LEU A 71 9.30 0.93 15.68
C LEU A 71 8.83 -0.06 16.76
N GLU A 72 7.65 -0.66 16.59
CA GLU A 72 7.14 -1.67 17.51
C GLU A 72 7.80 -3.02 17.23
N MET A 73 8.34 -3.65 18.28
CA MET A 73 8.88 -5.01 18.23
C MET A 73 8.40 -5.80 19.44
N LYS A 74 8.21 -7.10 19.27
CA LYS A 74 7.95 -8.06 20.34
C LYS A 74 9.16 -8.99 20.51
N PRO A 75 9.34 -9.65 21.68
CA PRO A 75 10.48 -10.53 21.94
C PRO A 75 10.72 -11.55 20.82
N GLU A 76 9.66 -12.12 20.25
CA GLU A 76 9.68 -13.11 19.17
C GLU A 76 10.21 -12.49 17.87
N THR A 77 9.76 -11.28 17.52
CA THR A 77 10.25 -10.54 16.35
C THR A 77 11.74 -10.23 16.49
N VAL A 78 12.18 -9.82 17.69
CA VAL A 78 13.58 -9.56 18.01
C VAL A 78 14.41 -10.83 17.88
N GLN A 79 13.94 -11.94 18.45
CA GLN A 79 14.61 -13.23 18.39
C GLN A 79 14.80 -13.69 16.94
N LEU A 80 13.74 -13.57 16.12
CA LEU A 80 13.76 -14.00 14.73
C LEU A 80 14.68 -13.16 13.85
N ALA A 81 14.65 -11.83 14.00
CA ALA A 81 15.55 -10.92 13.31
C ALA A 81 17.01 -11.17 13.69
N ARG A 82 17.27 -11.34 14.99
CA ARG A 82 18.60 -11.63 15.52
C ARG A 82 19.14 -12.95 15.01
N PHE A 83 18.34 -14.02 15.07
CA PHE A 83 18.69 -15.33 14.53
C PHE A 83 19.17 -15.21 13.07
N PHE A 84 18.37 -14.56 12.22
CA PHE A 84 18.71 -14.47 10.80
C PHE A 84 19.99 -13.68 10.55
N ILE A 85 20.13 -12.50 11.16
CA ILE A 85 21.32 -11.66 10.99
C ILE A 85 22.57 -12.34 11.55
N GLU A 86 22.49 -12.98 12.71
CA GLU A 86 23.61 -13.72 13.30
C GLU A 86 24.04 -14.89 12.42
N GLU A 87 23.10 -15.66 11.87
CA GLU A 87 23.41 -16.77 10.97
C GLU A 87 24.06 -16.29 9.65
N LEU A 88 23.59 -15.16 9.09
CA LEU A 88 24.25 -14.53 7.94
C LEU A 88 25.68 -14.07 8.30
N ALA A 89 25.86 -13.49 9.49
CA ALA A 89 27.16 -13.02 9.98
C ALA A 89 28.15 -14.16 10.28
N LYS A 90 27.66 -15.37 10.59
CA LYS A 90 28.49 -16.58 10.69
C LYS A 90 29.09 -16.97 9.34
N ILE A 91 28.39 -16.69 8.23
CA ILE A 91 28.83 -17.00 6.87
C ILE A 91 29.89 -16.00 6.40
N THR A 92 29.60 -14.71 6.44
CA THR A 92 30.50 -13.62 5.99
C THR A 92 30.10 -12.27 6.60
N TYR A 93 30.73 -11.17 6.19
CA TYR A 93 30.31 -9.84 6.58
C TYR A 93 28.92 -9.49 6.02
N VAL A 94 28.12 -8.82 6.86
CA VAL A 94 26.78 -8.35 6.51
C VAL A 94 26.76 -6.84 6.58
N ILE A 95 26.61 -6.19 5.44
CA ILE A 95 26.34 -4.76 5.34
C ILE A 95 24.83 -4.54 5.47
N ILE A 96 24.42 -3.60 6.32
CA ILE A 96 23.01 -3.22 6.46
C ILE A 96 22.90 -1.70 6.32
N ILE A 97 21.94 -1.22 5.52
CA ILE A 97 21.47 0.18 5.55
C ILE A 97 20.03 0.20 6.08
N PRO A 98 19.57 1.28 6.74
CA PRO A 98 18.19 1.35 7.21
C PRO A 98 17.21 1.66 6.07
N GLY A 99 16.03 1.04 6.12
CA GLY A 99 14.87 1.47 5.34
C GLY A 99 13.94 2.40 6.13
N ASN A 100 12.81 2.80 5.55
CA ASN A 100 11.86 3.70 6.21
C ASN A 100 11.00 3.02 7.28
N HIS A 101 10.99 1.70 7.37
CA HIS A 101 10.35 0.97 8.46
C HIS A 101 11.27 0.79 9.66
N ASP A 102 12.59 0.79 9.46
CA ASP A 102 13.56 0.53 10.53
C ASP A 102 13.82 1.74 11.44
N LEU A 103 13.49 2.96 10.97
CA LEU A 103 13.69 4.23 11.68
C LEU A 103 12.50 5.17 11.48
N ILE A 104 12.41 6.21 12.32
CA ILE A 104 11.46 7.30 12.10
C ILE A 104 12.17 8.40 11.30
N GLU A 105 11.76 8.59 10.05
CA GLU A 105 12.30 9.65 9.19
C GLU A 105 12.18 11.02 9.88
N GLY A 106 13.27 11.79 9.88
CA GLY A 106 13.32 13.10 10.53
C GLY A 106 13.48 13.08 12.06
N ASN A 107 13.49 11.91 12.72
CA ASN A 107 13.76 11.81 14.16
C ASN A 107 15.05 11.04 14.46
N GLN A 108 16.18 11.73 14.33
CA GLN A 108 17.50 11.15 14.59
C GLN A 108 17.78 10.85 16.08
N LYS A 109 16.99 11.41 17.01
CA LYS A 109 17.13 11.14 18.45
C LYS A 109 16.54 9.79 18.85
N ARG A 110 15.62 9.24 18.05
CA ARG A 110 15.00 7.95 18.31
C ARG A 110 15.95 6.83 17.88
N LEU A 111 16.12 5.84 18.75
CA LEU A 111 16.84 4.63 18.43
C LEU A 111 16.08 3.85 17.35
N ASP A 112 16.78 3.43 16.30
CA ASP A 112 16.24 2.58 15.24
C ASP A 112 16.10 1.11 15.69
N GLN A 113 15.32 0.33 14.94
CA GLN A 113 15.05 -1.07 15.27
C GLN A 113 16.25 -1.99 15.01
N ILE A 114 17.17 -1.64 14.10
CA ILE A 114 18.31 -2.50 13.74
C ILE A 114 19.39 -2.48 14.83
N THR A 115 19.75 -1.29 15.34
CA THR A 115 20.81 -1.11 16.35
C THR A 115 20.75 -2.11 17.52
N PRO A 116 19.60 -2.30 18.22
CA PRO A 116 19.54 -3.23 19.35
C PRO A 116 19.69 -4.71 18.94
N ILE A 117 19.44 -5.06 17.68
CA ILE A 117 19.58 -6.43 17.17
C ILE A 117 21.05 -6.79 16.97
N ILE A 118 21.83 -5.83 16.45
CA ILE A 118 23.19 -6.07 15.96
C ILE A 118 24.28 -5.72 16.97
N THR A 119 23.93 -5.19 18.16
CA THR A 119 24.87 -4.65 19.15
C THR A 119 26.02 -5.61 19.52
N TYR A 120 25.83 -6.91 19.36
CA TYR A 120 26.83 -7.96 19.67
C TYR A 120 27.27 -8.78 18.44
N CYS A 121 27.02 -8.28 17.23
CA CYS A 121 27.32 -8.97 15.97
C CYS A 121 28.55 -8.35 15.29
N ASN A 122 29.76 -8.79 15.63
CA ASN A 122 31.02 -8.19 15.17
C ASN A 122 31.25 -8.21 13.64
N ARG A 123 30.56 -9.09 12.90
CA ARG A 123 30.63 -9.17 11.43
C ARG A 123 29.49 -8.43 10.73
N VAL A 124 28.68 -7.68 11.47
CA VAL A 124 27.62 -6.85 10.91
C VAL A 124 28.11 -5.40 10.89
N ILE A 125 28.08 -4.78 9.72
CA ILE A 125 28.48 -3.39 9.51
C ILE A 125 27.22 -2.61 9.16
N TYR A 126 26.76 -1.81 10.11
CA TYR A 126 25.56 -0.99 9.93
C TYR A 126 25.92 0.41 9.44
N LEU A 127 25.62 0.67 8.18
CA LEU A 127 25.89 1.93 7.50
C LEU A 127 24.70 2.86 7.65
N LYS A 128 24.50 3.34 8.88
CA LYS A 128 23.33 4.14 9.26
C LYS A 128 23.29 5.53 8.61
N GLU A 129 24.44 6.16 8.36
CA GLU A 129 24.52 7.50 7.79
C GLU A 129 24.88 7.48 6.31
N SER A 130 24.64 8.59 5.61
CA SER A 130 25.17 8.75 4.26
C SER A 130 26.69 8.89 4.29
N GLY A 131 27.38 8.28 3.33
CA GLY A 131 28.82 8.33 3.24
C GLY A 131 29.42 7.36 2.23
N ILE A 132 30.76 7.38 2.17
CA ILE A 132 31.56 6.43 1.41
C ILE A 132 32.26 5.54 2.44
N TYR A 133 31.98 4.24 2.38
CA TYR A 133 32.45 3.25 3.34
C TYR A 133 33.30 2.22 2.60
N ILE A 134 34.58 2.12 2.95
CA ILE A 134 35.51 1.21 2.30
C ILE A 134 35.55 -0.09 3.09
N VAL A 135 35.29 -1.20 2.40
CA VAL A 135 35.36 -2.55 2.94
C VAL A 135 36.17 -3.39 1.96
N ASN A 136 37.44 -3.63 2.29
CA ASN A 136 38.45 -4.21 1.40
C ASN A 136 38.47 -3.54 0.01
N ASN A 137 38.16 -4.29 -1.04
CA ASN A 137 38.16 -3.85 -2.43
C ASN A 137 36.87 -3.14 -2.86
N ILE A 138 35.91 -2.93 -1.97
CA ILE A 138 34.62 -2.31 -2.30
C ILE A 138 34.50 -0.95 -1.61
N SER A 139 34.09 0.06 -2.38
CA SER A 139 33.61 1.35 -1.86
C SER A 139 32.09 1.35 -1.88
N PHE A 140 31.45 1.19 -0.72
CA PHE A 140 30.02 1.34 -0.56
C PHE A 140 29.64 2.81 -0.49
N ILE A 141 28.87 3.28 -1.47
CA ILE A 141 28.30 4.63 -1.48
C ILE A 141 26.88 4.52 -0.95
N VAL A 142 26.63 5.15 0.19
CA VAL A 142 25.35 5.08 0.89
C VAL A 142 24.70 6.45 0.91
N SER A 143 23.48 6.54 0.39
CA SER A 143 22.57 7.65 0.66
C SER A 143 21.49 7.15 1.61
N SER A 144 21.63 7.47 2.89
CA SER A 144 20.78 6.97 3.95
C SER A 144 19.54 7.84 4.18
N LEU A 145 18.42 7.20 4.49
CA LEU A 145 17.20 7.87 4.92
C LEU A 145 17.32 8.53 6.30
N TYR A 146 18.30 8.12 7.10
CA TYR A 146 18.52 8.66 8.45
C TYR A 146 18.94 10.14 8.44
N ASP A 147 19.85 10.52 7.54
CA ASP A 147 20.33 11.91 7.40
C ASP A 147 19.85 12.60 6.12
N ALA A 148 19.08 11.88 5.29
CA ALA A 148 18.44 12.35 4.07
C ALA A 148 19.40 13.07 3.09
N LYS A 149 20.70 12.72 3.15
CA LYS A 149 21.71 13.25 2.24
C LYS A 149 21.79 12.37 1.00
N PHE A 150 22.08 13.01 -0.13
CA PHE A 150 22.24 12.31 -1.39
C PHE A 150 23.64 12.51 -1.98
N ILE A 151 24.26 11.39 -2.35
CA ILE A 151 25.60 11.35 -2.95
C ILE A 151 25.46 11.12 -4.45
N ASN A 152 26.03 12.02 -5.25
CA ASN A 152 26.11 11.89 -6.70
C ASN A 152 27.58 11.82 -7.13
N LYS A 153 27.86 11.54 -8.41
CA LYS A 153 29.24 11.41 -8.87
C LYS A 153 30.08 12.68 -8.68
N SER A 154 29.47 13.86 -8.83
CA SER A 154 30.17 15.15 -8.71
C SER A 154 30.61 15.49 -7.28
N ASN A 155 29.94 14.93 -6.27
CA ASN A 155 30.21 15.23 -4.87
C ASN A 155 30.89 14.07 -4.10
N CYS A 156 31.38 13.06 -4.82
CA CYS A 156 31.90 11.79 -4.31
C CYS A 156 33.34 11.53 -4.76
N ILE A 157 34.24 11.25 -3.81
CA ILE A 157 35.63 10.88 -4.09
C ILE A 157 35.82 9.39 -3.79
N ILE A 158 35.93 8.58 -4.84
CA ILE A 158 36.11 7.12 -4.73
C ILE A 158 37.59 6.77 -4.94
N PRO A 159 38.23 6.00 -4.05
CA PRO A 159 39.58 5.50 -4.26
C PRO A 159 39.69 4.65 -5.52
N SER A 160 40.74 4.86 -6.32
CA SER A 160 40.94 4.21 -7.62
C SER A 160 41.15 2.69 -7.55
N ASN A 161 41.52 2.16 -6.39
CA ASN A 161 41.77 0.74 -6.15
C ASN A 161 40.54 -0.02 -5.60
N THR A 162 39.35 0.60 -5.64
CA THR A 162 38.12 0.00 -5.11
C THR A 162 37.00 0.02 -6.13
N THR A 163 36.15 -1.00 -6.09
CA THR A 163 34.96 -1.08 -6.92
C THR A 163 33.80 -0.33 -6.25
N PRO A 164 33.22 0.71 -6.89
CA PRO A 164 32.11 1.46 -6.30
C PRO A 164 30.78 0.69 -6.42
N ILE A 165 30.10 0.50 -5.28
CA ILE A 165 28.78 -0.13 -5.19
C ILE A 165 27.84 0.83 -4.46
N TYR A 166 26.76 1.24 -5.08
CA TYR A 166 25.81 2.19 -4.50
C TYR A 166 24.68 1.43 -3.77
N LEU A 167 24.37 1.82 -2.54
CA LEU A 167 23.26 1.29 -1.74
C LEU A 167 22.23 2.40 -1.49
N TYR A 168 20.97 2.12 -1.77
CA TYR A 168 19.88 3.07 -1.54
C TYR A 168 18.55 2.36 -1.23
N HIS A 169 17.79 2.91 -0.30
CA HIS A 169 16.43 2.44 0.00
C HIS A 169 15.44 3.54 -0.37
N GLY A 170 14.69 3.33 -1.46
CA GLY A 170 13.71 4.29 -1.95
C GLY A 170 13.34 4.12 -3.41
N TYR A 171 12.14 4.60 -3.74
CA TYR A 171 11.56 4.48 -5.08
C TYR A 171 12.28 5.28 -6.20
N ILE A 172 12.37 4.66 -7.38
CA ILE A 172 12.91 5.24 -8.61
C ILE A 172 11.78 5.48 -9.61
N GLY A 173 11.52 6.74 -9.96
CA GLY A 173 10.47 7.16 -10.90
C GLY A 173 11.01 7.68 -12.22
N SER A 174 10.28 7.45 -13.32
CA SER A 174 10.67 7.82 -14.70
C SER A 174 10.22 9.22 -15.13
N ILE A 175 9.26 9.84 -14.43
CA ILE A 175 8.67 11.14 -14.81
C ILE A 175 8.71 12.06 -13.59
N PHE A 176 9.88 12.61 -13.30
CA PHE A 176 10.00 13.77 -12.41
C PHE A 176 10.50 14.92 -13.27
N ASN A 177 9.61 15.61 -13.98
CA ASN A 177 9.96 16.87 -14.64
C ASN A 177 9.72 17.99 -13.62
N ASN A 178 10.81 18.63 -13.19
CA ASN A 178 10.88 19.77 -12.27
C ASN A 178 10.57 19.48 -10.78
N SER A 179 11.59 19.69 -9.95
CA SER A 179 11.63 20.18 -8.55
C SER A 179 10.45 19.97 -7.57
N SER A 180 9.62 18.94 -7.70
CA SER A 180 8.61 18.60 -6.69
C SER A 180 8.45 17.09 -6.53
N SER A 181 9.52 16.39 -6.11
CA SER A 181 9.32 15.10 -5.45
C SER A 181 8.77 15.40 -4.05
N THR A 182 7.56 14.92 -3.76
CA THR A 182 6.91 15.07 -2.45
C THR A 182 7.47 14.14 -1.38
N THR A 183 8.28 13.16 -1.78
CA THR A 183 9.05 12.32 -0.85
C THR A 183 10.54 12.59 -1.04
N SER A 184 11.27 12.72 0.07
CA SER A 184 12.74 12.75 0.12
C SER A 184 13.39 11.48 -0.42
N ARG A 185 12.61 10.40 -0.56
CA ARG A 185 13.02 9.06 -0.96
C ARG A 185 12.96 8.81 -2.47
N ALA A 186 12.16 9.58 -3.22
CA ALA A 186 12.04 9.41 -4.66
C ALA A 186 13.27 9.93 -5.41
N ARG A 187 13.81 9.12 -6.34
CA ARG A 187 14.95 9.49 -7.19
C ARG A 187 14.72 9.15 -8.65
N ARG A 188 15.53 9.73 -9.53
CA ARG A 188 15.61 9.42 -10.96
C ARG A 188 16.77 8.47 -11.20
N ILE A 189 16.71 7.75 -12.32
CA ILE A 189 17.85 6.94 -12.79
C ILE A 189 19.11 7.83 -12.94
N ALA A 190 18.94 9.02 -13.52
CA ALA A 190 20.01 9.99 -13.76
C ALA A 190 20.75 10.42 -12.49
N ASP A 191 20.10 10.38 -11.31
CA ASP A 191 20.72 10.79 -10.05
C ASP A 191 21.88 9.86 -9.65
N PHE A 192 21.90 8.63 -10.18
CA PHE A 192 22.92 7.62 -9.92
C PHE A 192 23.93 7.48 -11.06
N GLU A 193 23.91 8.32 -12.09
CA GLU A 193 24.87 8.23 -13.19
C GLU A 193 26.33 8.24 -12.70
N GLY A 194 27.16 7.38 -13.30
CA GLY A 194 28.58 7.24 -12.94
C GLY A 194 28.86 6.21 -11.84
N PHE A 195 27.85 5.47 -11.36
CA PHE A 195 28.01 4.29 -10.49
C PHE A 195 27.62 3.01 -11.25
N PRO A 196 28.51 2.01 -11.38
CA PRO A 196 28.26 0.84 -12.24
C PRO A 196 27.19 -0.10 -11.68
N LYS A 197 27.06 -0.21 -10.35
CA LYS A 197 26.09 -1.07 -9.68
C LYS A 197 25.35 -0.31 -8.60
N VAL A 198 24.02 -0.36 -8.66
CA VAL A 198 23.12 0.28 -7.72
C VAL A 198 22.15 -0.75 -7.17
N LEU A 199 22.32 -1.07 -5.88
CA LEU A 199 21.52 -2.03 -5.13
C LEU A 199 20.41 -1.28 -4.40
N LEU A 200 19.16 -1.57 -4.76
CA LEU A 200 17.98 -0.86 -4.27
C LEU A 200 17.11 -1.71 -3.33
N GLY A 201 16.46 -1.06 -2.37
CA GLY A 201 15.30 -1.52 -1.56
C GLY A 201 14.12 -0.55 -1.64
N ASP A 202 12.99 -0.84 -0.95
CA ASP A 202 11.66 -0.16 -0.92
C ASP A 202 10.61 -0.81 -1.84
N ILE A 203 11.00 -1.74 -2.71
CA ILE A 203 10.07 -2.41 -3.64
C ILE A 203 10.19 -3.91 -3.48
N HIS A 204 9.10 -4.54 -3.05
CA HIS A 204 9.06 -5.95 -2.62
C HIS A 204 9.18 -6.97 -3.75
N GLU A 205 9.20 -6.54 -5.01
CA GLU A 205 9.44 -7.41 -6.16
C GLU A 205 10.82 -7.17 -6.75
N TRP A 206 11.37 -8.19 -7.42
CA TRP A 206 12.48 -7.98 -8.34
C TRP A 206 12.08 -6.98 -9.41
N GLY A 207 12.58 -5.75 -9.26
CA GLY A 207 12.42 -4.70 -10.25
C GLY A 207 13.06 -5.10 -11.59
N PRO A 208 12.64 -4.47 -12.71
CA PRO A 208 13.37 -4.61 -13.96
C PRO A 208 14.80 -4.09 -13.78
N ILE A 209 15.78 -4.74 -14.40
CA ILE A 209 17.12 -4.18 -14.53
C ILE A 209 16.99 -2.90 -15.35
N ARG A 210 17.41 -1.78 -14.78
CA ARG A 210 17.47 -0.51 -15.50
C ARG A 210 18.93 -0.25 -15.87
N TYR A 211 19.12 0.06 -17.15
CA TYR A 211 20.40 0.48 -17.70
C TYR A 211 20.38 1.99 -17.92
N SER A 212 21.42 2.68 -17.49
CA SER A 212 21.79 3.95 -18.09
C SER A 212 23.05 3.71 -18.94
N ILE A 213 22.99 4.18 -20.19
CA ILE A 213 24.13 4.16 -21.10
C ILE A 213 24.68 5.58 -21.12
N GLN A 214 25.93 5.77 -20.71
CA GLN A 214 26.55 7.08 -20.78
C GLN A 214 26.68 7.51 -22.25
N SER A 215 26.25 8.73 -22.56
CA SER A 215 26.27 9.30 -23.92
C SER A 215 27.69 9.58 -24.47
N THR A 216 28.75 9.32 -23.71
CA THR A 216 30.13 9.60 -24.12
C THR A 216 31.19 8.65 -23.51
N GLY A 217 30.80 7.50 -22.95
CA GLY A 217 31.75 6.60 -22.29
C GLY A 217 31.20 5.20 -22.00
N SER A 218 32.01 4.18 -22.29
CA SER A 218 31.73 2.73 -22.38
C SER A 218 31.26 2.01 -21.09
N MET A 219 30.65 2.67 -20.10
CA MET A 219 30.27 2.01 -18.83
C MET A 219 28.76 1.77 -18.74
N THR A 220 28.38 0.49 -18.71
CA THR A 220 27.01 0.04 -18.49
C THR A 220 26.69 0.09 -16.99
N GLN A 221 25.68 0.87 -16.60
CA GLN A 221 25.16 0.87 -15.24
C GLN A 221 24.06 -0.20 -15.09
N HIS A 222 24.10 -0.95 -13.98
CA HIS A 222 23.05 -1.85 -13.55
C HIS A 222 22.41 -1.37 -12.26
N MET A 223 21.08 -1.23 -12.27
CA MET A 223 20.30 -0.79 -11.13
C MET A 223 19.12 -1.74 -10.92
N GLN A 224 18.97 -2.30 -9.71
CA GLN A 224 17.90 -3.25 -9.44
C GLN A 224 17.49 -3.35 -7.96
N TYR A 225 16.18 -3.51 -7.73
CA TYR A 225 15.58 -3.88 -6.45
C TYR A 225 15.72 -5.38 -6.18
N ALA A 226 16.18 -5.74 -4.99
CA ALA A 226 16.24 -7.14 -4.58
C ALA A 226 14.88 -7.76 -4.25
N GLY A 227 13.87 -6.95 -3.93
CA GLY A 227 12.59 -7.46 -3.46
C GLY A 227 12.68 -8.13 -2.10
N SER A 228 11.52 -8.48 -1.57
CA SER A 228 11.39 -9.20 -0.31
C SER A 228 11.74 -10.68 -0.48
N LEU A 229 12.08 -11.33 0.63
CA LEU A 229 12.32 -12.79 0.66
C LEU A 229 11.04 -13.62 0.57
N ILE A 230 9.89 -13.02 0.92
CA ILE A 230 8.58 -13.65 0.88
C ILE A 230 7.56 -12.71 0.25
N GLN A 231 6.54 -13.30 -0.37
CA GLN A 231 5.37 -12.57 -0.86
C GLN A 231 4.62 -11.96 0.34
N GLN A 232 4.34 -10.67 0.32
CA GLN A 232 3.64 -9.97 1.40
C GLN A 232 2.12 -10.02 1.27
N ASN A 233 1.60 -10.10 0.05
CA ASN A 233 0.17 -10.11 -0.23
C ASN A 233 -0.16 -10.69 -1.62
N PHE A 234 -1.46 -10.89 -1.90
CA PHE A 234 -1.97 -11.41 -3.20
C PHE A 234 -1.67 -10.52 -4.42
N GLY A 235 -1.26 -9.27 -4.24
CA GLY A 235 -0.93 -8.34 -5.32
C GLY A 235 0.51 -8.47 -5.81
N GLU A 236 1.37 -9.16 -5.06
CA GLU A 236 2.76 -9.41 -5.42
C GLU A 236 2.91 -10.71 -6.21
N LYS A 237 3.94 -10.79 -7.04
CA LYS A 237 4.34 -12.03 -7.71
C LYS A 237 4.71 -13.12 -6.70
N ILE A 238 4.82 -14.35 -7.20
CA ILE A 238 5.12 -15.52 -6.36
C ILE A 238 6.63 -15.71 -6.20
N CYS A 239 7.43 -15.25 -7.16
CA CYS A 239 8.88 -15.43 -7.16
C CYS A 239 9.60 -14.39 -6.29
N HIS A 240 10.07 -14.83 -5.12
CA HIS A 240 10.82 -14.03 -4.16
C HIS A 240 12.16 -14.68 -3.80
N GLY A 241 13.11 -13.89 -3.31
CA GLY A 241 14.45 -14.36 -2.99
C GLY A 241 15.47 -13.24 -2.91
N PHE A 242 16.65 -13.42 -3.48
CA PHE A 242 17.72 -12.42 -3.43
C PHE A 242 18.44 -12.28 -4.78
N LEU A 243 19.26 -11.24 -4.90
CA LEU A 243 20.10 -10.98 -6.07
C LEU A 243 21.56 -11.34 -5.79
N LEU A 244 22.22 -11.99 -6.74
CA LEU A 244 23.65 -12.28 -6.69
C LEU A 244 24.39 -11.42 -7.71
N TRP A 245 25.30 -10.57 -7.23
CA TRP A 245 26.12 -9.70 -8.07
C TRP A 245 27.56 -10.18 -8.11
N ASN A 246 28.17 -10.18 -9.30
CA ASN A 246 29.62 -10.25 -9.41
C ASN A 246 30.19 -8.84 -9.19
N VAL A 247 31.09 -8.67 -8.21
CA VAL A 247 31.66 -7.36 -7.86
C VAL A 247 32.37 -6.75 -9.08
N ASN A 248 33.20 -7.53 -9.77
CA ASN A 248 34.06 -7.05 -10.84
C ASN A 248 33.48 -7.31 -12.26
N GLY A 249 32.39 -8.06 -12.37
CA GLY A 249 31.75 -8.34 -13.66
C GLY A 249 30.88 -7.19 -14.16
N ASP A 250 30.75 -7.07 -15.49
CA ASP A 250 29.90 -6.07 -16.15
C ASP A 250 28.46 -6.56 -16.36
N GLU A 251 28.12 -7.75 -15.86
CA GLU A 251 26.77 -8.33 -15.97
C GLU A 251 25.83 -7.82 -14.88
N GLY A 252 24.53 -7.83 -15.19
CA GLY A 252 23.49 -7.62 -14.19
C GLY A 252 23.43 -8.76 -13.18
N PRO A 253 22.67 -8.60 -12.09
CA PRO A 253 22.63 -9.62 -11.06
C PRO A 253 21.83 -10.84 -11.50
N GLN A 254 22.22 -11.99 -10.97
CA GLN A 254 21.46 -13.22 -11.09
C GLN A 254 20.34 -13.24 -10.03
N LYS A 255 19.13 -13.53 -10.45
CA LYS A 255 17.99 -13.75 -9.54
C LYS A 255 18.10 -15.14 -8.93
N VAL A 256 18.08 -15.22 -7.60
CA VAL A 256 18.09 -16.47 -6.87
C VAL A 256 16.76 -16.62 -6.15
N TRP A 257 15.89 -17.44 -6.72
CA TRP A 257 14.59 -17.75 -6.15
C TRP A 257 14.71 -18.67 -4.93
N ILE A 258 13.91 -18.40 -3.91
CA ILE A 258 13.77 -19.25 -2.72
C ILE A 258 12.38 -19.89 -2.77
N PRO A 259 12.29 -21.22 -2.95
CA PRO A 259 11.01 -21.92 -2.87
C PRO A 259 10.33 -21.70 -1.52
N ASN A 260 9.04 -21.35 -1.54
CA ASN A 260 8.27 -21.08 -0.34
C ASN A 260 7.03 -22.01 -0.27
N PRO A 261 6.88 -22.84 0.78
CA PRO A 261 5.68 -23.66 0.97
C PRO A 261 4.44 -22.83 1.35
N TYR A 262 4.63 -21.56 1.73
CA TYR A 262 3.58 -20.57 1.93
C TYR A 262 3.54 -19.64 0.71
N SER A 263 2.34 -19.29 0.24
CA SER A 263 2.16 -18.35 -0.87
C SER A 263 0.75 -17.78 -0.85
N PHE A 264 0.55 -16.62 -1.46
CA PHE A 264 -0.76 -16.05 -1.75
C PHE A 264 -1.11 -16.36 -3.21
N ILE A 265 -2.02 -17.32 -3.40
CA ILE A 265 -2.41 -17.81 -4.73
C ILE A 265 -3.83 -17.35 -5.04
N ILE A 266 -4.01 -16.77 -6.23
CA ILE A 266 -5.33 -16.45 -6.76
C ILE A 266 -5.74 -17.58 -7.71
N VAL A 267 -6.88 -18.19 -7.43
CA VAL A 267 -7.53 -19.19 -8.27
C VAL A 267 -8.61 -18.49 -9.08
N LYS A 268 -8.62 -18.71 -10.38
CA LYS A 268 -9.58 -18.17 -11.35
C LYS A 268 -10.22 -19.27 -12.15
N PHE A 269 -11.44 -19.03 -12.62
CA PHE A 269 -12.09 -19.89 -13.58
C PHE A 269 -12.09 -19.19 -14.93
N ILE A 270 -11.53 -19.85 -15.95
CA ILE A 270 -11.44 -19.31 -17.31
C ILE A 270 -11.87 -20.44 -18.25
N ASP A 271 -12.90 -20.20 -19.06
CA ASP A 271 -13.40 -21.13 -20.09
C ASP A 271 -13.69 -22.56 -19.58
N GLY A 272 -14.31 -22.69 -18.40
CA GLY A 272 -14.62 -24.01 -17.85
C GLY A 272 -13.47 -24.68 -17.09
N ARG A 273 -12.32 -24.02 -16.92
CA ARG A 273 -11.12 -24.58 -16.29
C ARG A 273 -10.66 -23.77 -15.08
N ILE A 274 -10.23 -24.48 -14.05
CA ILE A 274 -9.54 -23.88 -12.90
C ILE A 274 -8.12 -23.52 -13.35
N THR A 275 -7.76 -22.26 -13.16
CA THR A 275 -6.43 -21.71 -13.37
C THR A 275 -5.95 -21.05 -12.09
N THR A 276 -4.64 -21.02 -11.86
CA THR A 276 -4.05 -20.40 -10.69
C THR A 276 -2.90 -19.49 -11.08
N THR A 277 -2.62 -18.46 -10.27
CA THR A 277 -1.42 -17.65 -10.43
C THR A 277 -0.11 -18.46 -10.28
N TYR A 278 -0.20 -19.71 -9.83
CA TYR A 278 0.93 -20.62 -9.65
C TYR A 278 1.14 -21.57 -10.84
N ASP A 279 0.22 -21.63 -11.81
CA ASP A 279 0.27 -22.59 -12.92
C ASP A 279 1.56 -22.50 -13.75
N VAL A 280 2.09 -21.27 -13.92
CA VAL A 280 3.36 -21.02 -14.63
C VAL A 280 4.51 -21.75 -13.94
N PHE A 281 4.57 -21.72 -12.62
CA PHE A 281 5.62 -22.39 -11.85
C PHE A 281 5.46 -23.91 -11.88
N MET A 282 4.22 -24.42 -11.89
CA MET A 282 3.98 -25.85 -12.07
C MET A 282 4.45 -26.35 -13.44
N ALA A 283 4.25 -25.55 -14.50
CA ALA A 283 4.77 -25.86 -15.83
C ALA A 283 6.31 -25.88 -15.87
N GLU A 284 6.97 -25.09 -15.01
CA GLU A 284 8.43 -25.10 -14.79
C GLU A 284 8.90 -26.21 -13.83
N GLY A 285 8.00 -27.13 -13.44
CA GLY A 285 8.32 -28.28 -12.59
C GLY A 285 8.28 -28.02 -11.08
N GLN A 286 7.80 -26.85 -10.65
CA GLN A 286 7.66 -26.54 -9.23
C GLN A 286 6.43 -27.21 -8.62
N LYS A 287 6.59 -27.73 -7.40
CA LYS A 287 5.47 -28.28 -6.64
C LYS A 287 4.56 -27.15 -6.15
N PHE A 288 3.27 -27.42 -6.12
CA PHE A 288 2.29 -26.50 -5.55
C PHE A 288 2.57 -26.31 -4.03
N PRO A 289 2.48 -25.09 -3.49
CA PRO A 289 2.81 -24.83 -2.10
C PRO A 289 1.78 -25.41 -1.14
N GLU A 290 2.23 -26.28 -0.23
CA GLU A 290 1.34 -27.02 0.68
C GLU A 290 0.53 -26.11 1.61
N LYS A 291 1.09 -24.96 1.99
CA LYS A 291 0.52 -23.99 2.94
C LYS A 291 0.09 -22.69 2.27
N ALA A 292 -0.31 -22.77 1.00
CA ALA A 292 -0.81 -21.62 0.26
C ALA A 292 -2.08 -21.05 0.90
N ARG A 293 -2.14 -19.72 1.00
CA ARG A 293 -3.33 -18.94 1.25
C ARG A 293 -4.04 -18.72 -0.07
N ILE A 294 -5.25 -19.26 -0.18
CA ILE A 294 -6.00 -19.26 -1.43
C ILE A 294 -7.02 -18.13 -1.42
N ARG A 295 -7.03 -17.35 -2.49
CA ARG A 295 -8.13 -16.46 -2.85
C ARG A 295 -8.79 -16.97 -4.12
N ILE A 296 -10.10 -17.10 -4.11
CA ILE A 296 -10.87 -17.39 -5.33
C ILE A 296 -11.32 -16.06 -5.93
N ASP A 297 -10.99 -15.79 -7.19
CA ASP A 297 -11.45 -14.64 -7.96
C ASP A 297 -12.30 -15.17 -9.13
N SER A 298 -13.58 -14.82 -9.16
CA SER A 298 -14.50 -15.19 -10.23
C SER A 298 -14.93 -13.96 -11.00
N ASP A 299 -14.88 -14.03 -12.33
CA ASP A 299 -15.33 -12.97 -13.22
C ASP A 299 -16.85 -13.06 -13.52
N LEU A 300 -17.54 -14.18 -13.23
CA LEU A 300 -18.96 -14.41 -13.59
C LEU A 300 -19.81 -14.96 -12.41
N LYS A 301 -20.92 -14.28 -12.10
CA LYS A 301 -21.92 -14.72 -11.08
C LYS A 301 -22.45 -16.14 -11.33
N SER A 302 -22.54 -16.59 -12.59
CA SER A 302 -23.05 -17.92 -12.96
C SER A 302 -22.07 -19.06 -12.71
N GLU A 303 -20.75 -18.78 -12.75
CA GLU A 303 -19.73 -19.79 -12.45
C GLU A 303 -19.75 -20.13 -10.95
N LEU A 304 -20.04 -19.16 -10.10
CA LEU A 304 -20.08 -19.32 -8.64
C LEU A 304 -21.12 -20.30 -8.12
N LYS A 305 -22.21 -20.53 -8.87
CA LYS A 305 -23.21 -21.54 -8.52
C LYS A 305 -22.65 -22.97 -8.63
N TYR A 306 -21.60 -23.16 -9.43
CA TYR A 306 -20.83 -24.40 -9.56
C TYR A 306 -19.50 -24.35 -8.77
N MET A 307 -18.98 -23.15 -8.47
CA MET A 307 -17.80 -22.93 -7.62
C MET A 307 -18.18 -22.92 -6.13
N SER A 308 -18.68 -24.04 -5.62
CA SER A 308 -18.59 -24.27 -4.18
C SER A 308 -17.12 -24.41 -3.78
N GLU A 309 -16.76 -24.07 -2.53
CA GLU A 309 -15.40 -24.28 -2.00
C GLU A 309 -14.89 -25.71 -2.24
N LYS A 310 -15.81 -26.67 -2.34
CA LYS A 310 -15.56 -28.09 -2.46
C LYS A 310 -14.78 -28.49 -3.74
N PRO A 311 -15.24 -28.26 -4.99
CA PRO A 311 -14.48 -28.60 -6.19
C PRO A 311 -13.12 -27.91 -6.29
N VAL A 312 -12.99 -26.65 -5.82
CA VAL A 312 -11.69 -25.97 -5.77
C VAL A 312 -10.77 -26.65 -4.75
N LYS A 313 -11.28 -26.95 -3.56
CA LYS A 313 -10.54 -27.68 -2.53
C LYS A 313 -10.11 -29.06 -3.01
N GLU A 314 -11.00 -29.84 -3.62
CA GLU A 314 -10.68 -31.16 -4.19
C GLU A 314 -9.60 -31.07 -5.28
N TYR A 315 -9.64 -30.03 -6.12
CA TYR A 315 -8.60 -29.79 -7.13
C TYR A 315 -7.25 -29.46 -6.47
N LEU A 316 -7.22 -28.55 -5.49
CA LEU A 316 -6.00 -28.13 -4.82
C LEU A 316 -5.40 -29.24 -3.94
N GLU A 317 -6.22 -30.04 -3.26
CA GLU A 317 -5.78 -31.21 -2.49
C GLU A 317 -5.08 -32.25 -3.39
N LYS A 318 -5.57 -32.45 -4.64
CA LYS A 318 -4.89 -33.29 -5.64
C LYS A 318 -3.50 -32.76 -6.03
N LEU A 319 -3.28 -31.45 -5.91
CA LEU A 319 -1.97 -30.82 -6.11
C LEU A 319 -1.07 -30.87 -4.86
N GLY A 320 -1.56 -31.46 -3.74
CA GLY A 320 -0.81 -31.57 -2.48
C GLY A 320 -1.03 -30.41 -1.50
N TRP A 321 -2.00 -29.53 -1.77
CA TRP A 321 -2.36 -28.44 -0.86
C TRP A 321 -3.03 -28.95 0.42
N LYS A 322 -2.66 -28.38 1.57
CA LYS A 322 -3.16 -28.75 2.91
C LYS A 322 -3.67 -27.53 3.70
N GLY A 323 -3.77 -26.37 3.06
CA GLY A 323 -4.16 -25.12 3.68
C GLY A 323 -5.68 -24.91 3.79
N SER A 324 -6.07 -23.69 4.13
CA SER A 324 -7.46 -23.23 4.14
C SER A 324 -7.67 -22.09 3.14
N ILE A 325 -8.89 -21.99 2.59
CA ILE A 325 -9.29 -20.86 1.75
C ILE A 325 -9.42 -19.64 2.66
N CYS A 326 -8.76 -18.55 2.31
CA CYS A 326 -8.69 -17.36 3.16
C CYS A 326 -9.68 -16.28 2.75
N ASP A 327 -10.06 -16.22 1.47
CA ASP A 327 -10.85 -15.12 0.90
C ASP A 327 -11.54 -15.57 -0.40
N ILE A 328 -12.78 -15.13 -0.63
CA ILE A 328 -13.51 -15.35 -1.88
C ILE A 328 -13.97 -13.97 -2.38
N LYS A 329 -13.42 -13.56 -3.52
CA LYS A 329 -13.78 -12.29 -4.18
C LYS A 329 -14.62 -12.54 -5.41
N HIS A 330 -15.73 -11.82 -5.50
CA HIS A 330 -16.59 -11.79 -6.66
C HIS A 330 -16.28 -10.51 -7.45
N LYS A 331 -15.88 -10.65 -8.71
CA LYS A 331 -16.05 -9.57 -9.68
C LYS A 331 -17.41 -9.71 -10.31
N GLU A 332 -18.25 -8.71 -10.15
CA GLU A 332 -19.44 -8.60 -10.97
C GLU A 332 -19.00 -8.14 -12.37
N GLN A 333 -18.89 -9.05 -13.34
CA GLN A 333 -19.06 -8.67 -14.74
C GLN A 333 -20.55 -8.46 -14.99
N ILE A 334 -20.94 -7.22 -15.26
CA ILE A 334 -22.23 -6.93 -15.90
C ILE A 334 -22.06 -7.29 -17.37
N VAL A 335 -22.44 -8.51 -17.74
CA VAL A 335 -22.78 -8.81 -19.13
C VAL A 335 -24.04 -8.03 -19.44
N VAL A 336 -23.92 -7.00 -20.27
CA VAL A 336 -25.06 -6.26 -20.81
C VAL A 336 -25.76 -7.17 -21.81
N THR A 337 -26.62 -8.06 -21.33
CA THR A 337 -27.58 -8.74 -22.20
C THR A 337 -28.74 -7.80 -22.40
N THR A 338 -28.78 -7.16 -23.57
CA THR A 338 -29.97 -6.50 -24.09
C THR A 338 -31.06 -7.55 -24.24
N ASN A 339 -31.98 -7.63 -23.28
CA ASN A 339 -33.38 -8.00 -23.51
C ASN A 339 -34.17 -7.73 -22.23
N ILE A 340 -35.02 -6.72 -22.30
CA ILE A 340 -36.00 -6.37 -21.28
C ILE A 340 -37.24 -7.24 -21.50
N SER A 341 -37.68 -7.96 -20.47
CA SER A 341 -39.11 -8.20 -20.24
C SER A 341 -39.37 -8.46 -18.75
N PRO A 342 -40.53 -8.03 -18.22
CA PRO A 342 -40.68 -7.64 -16.82
C PRO A 342 -41.42 -8.71 -16.03
N GLU A 343 -40.76 -9.31 -15.04
CA GLU A 343 -41.43 -10.00 -13.94
C GLU A 343 -40.42 -10.18 -12.80
N ILE A 344 -40.29 -9.14 -11.98
CA ILE A 344 -39.57 -9.25 -10.69
C ILE A 344 -40.56 -9.86 -9.71
N SER A 345 -40.50 -11.18 -9.56
CA SER A 345 -41.02 -11.83 -8.36
C SER A 345 -40.02 -11.59 -7.23
N ASN A 346 -40.51 -10.90 -6.21
CA ASN A 346 -39.85 -10.73 -4.92
C ASN A 346 -39.43 -12.10 -4.37
N ASN A 347 -38.14 -12.27 -4.05
CA ASN A 347 -37.62 -12.88 -2.82
C ASN A 347 -36.11 -13.15 -2.93
N CYS A 348 -35.32 -12.24 -2.38
CA CYS A 348 -33.97 -12.55 -1.91
C CYS A 348 -33.88 -12.03 -0.48
N ILE A 349 -34.11 -12.92 0.49
CA ILE A 349 -33.91 -12.64 1.91
C ILE A 349 -32.45 -12.96 2.20
N ILE A 350 -31.67 -11.93 2.54
CA ILE A 350 -30.26 -12.03 2.97
C ILE A 350 -30.27 -12.09 4.50
N PRO A 351 -29.48 -12.98 5.14
CA PRO A 351 -29.51 -13.17 6.59
C PRO A 351 -29.09 -11.90 7.34
N SER A 352 -29.84 -11.54 8.38
CA SER A 352 -29.59 -10.31 9.16
C SER A 352 -28.25 -10.35 9.90
N GLU A 353 -27.70 -9.20 10.28
CA GLU A 353 -26.42 -9.05 11.00
C GLU A 353 -26.33 -9.93 12.27
N ASN A 354 -27.48 -10.22 12.89
CA ASN A 354 -27.62 -11.14 14.03
C ASN A 354 -27.21 -12.59 13.69
N GLU A 355 -27.40 -13.03 12.45
CA GLU A 355 -27.03 -14.39 12.00
C GLU A 355 -25.52 -14.53 11.78
N ALA A 356 -24.84 -13.48 11.33
CA ALA A 356 -23.39 -13.44 11.21
C ALA A 356 -22.70 -13.44 12.59
N ILE A 357 -23.28 -12.72 13.57
CA ILE A 357 -22.82 -12.73 14.96
C ILE A 357 -23.02 -14.12 15.59
N LEU A 358 -24.14 -14.79 15.31
CA LEU A 358 -24.37 -16.18 15.72
C LEU A 358 -23.35 -17.15 15.11
N GLU A 359 -22.93 -16.95 13.87
CA GLU A 359 -21.88 -17.77 13.24
C GLU A 359 -20.51 -17.58 13.88
N ILE A 360 -20.19 -16.35 14.33
CA ILE A 360 -18.94 -16.05 15.04
C ILE A 360 -18.98 -16.64 16.45
N LEU A 361 -20.08 -16.46 17.18
CA LEU A 361 -20.25 -16.99 18.54
C LEU A 361 -20.29 -18.53 18.58
N LYS A 362 -20.79 -19.18 17.52
CA LYS A 362 -20.76 -20.65 17.38
C LYS A 362 -19.37 -21.21 17.08
N LYS A 363 -18.44 -20.40 16.57
CA LYS A 363 -17.07 -20.80 16.23
C LYS A 363 -16.12 -20.82 17.43
N GLU A 364 -16.44 -20.10 18.52
CA GLU A 364 -15.66 -20.16 19.76
C GLU A 364 -16.22 -21.25 20.69
N ASP A 365 -15.55 -22.40 20.68
CA ASP A 365 -15.91 -23.55 21.51
C ASP A 365 -15.54 -23.28 22.99
N LYS A 366 -16.45 -22.64 23.72
CA LYS A 366 -16.61 -22.69 25.19
C LYS A 366 -17.90 -21.99 25.63
N LEU A 367 -18.87 -22.80 26.02
CA LEU A 367 -20.05 -22.47 26.81
C LEU A 367 -20.94 -21.34 26.24
N TYR A 368 -22.02 -21.75 25.58
CA TYR A 368 -23.17 -20.94 25.21
C TYR A 368 -23.57 -19.97 26.34
N HIS A 369 -23.47 -18.66 26.09
CA HIS A 369 -24.25 -17.67 26.83
C HIS A 369 -25.29 -17.10 25.87
N GLU A 370 -26.42 -17.79 25.77
CA GLU A 370 -27.67 -17.30 25.16
C GLU A 370 -28.05 -15.91 25.74
N ASP A 371 -27.65 -15.65 26.98
CA ASP A 371 -27.72 -14.35 27.67
C ASP A 371 -26.98 -13.22 26.95
N LEU A 372 -25.83 -13.51 26.32
CA LEU A 372 -24.99 -12.51 25.65
C LEU A 372 -25.55 -12.12 24.28
N TYR A 373 -26.14 -13.09 23.58
CA TYR A 373 -26.93 -12.87 22.37
C TYR A 373 -28.21 -12.08 22.68
N ASN A 374 -28.93 -12.47 23.74
CA ASN A 374 -30.12 -11.75 24.20
C ASN A 374 -29.79 -10.32 24.66
N LEU A 375 -28.64 -10.13 25.32
CA LEU A 375 -28.11 -8.81 25.69
C LEU A 375 -27.82 -7.98 24.44
N HIS A 376 -27.14 -8.55 23.42
CA HIS A 376 -26.87 -7.88 22.15
C HIS A 376 -28.16 -7.43 21.46
N ILE A 377 -29.15 -8.32 21.29
CA ILE A 377 -30.45 -7.96 20.72
C ILE A 377 -31.13 -6.85 21.53
N SER A 378 -31.06 -6.91 22.87
CA SER A 378 -31.68 -5.89 23.72
C SER A 378 -30.99 -4.53 23.62
N ILE A 379 -29.68 -4.50 23.42
CA ILE A 379 -28.90 -3.27 23.20
C ILE A 379 -29.18 -2.72 21.80
N SER A 380 -29.15 -3.55 20.75
CA SER A 380 -29.43 -3.14 19.38
C SER A 380 -30.86 -2.57 19.24
N LYS A 381 -31.86 -3.20 19.89
CA LYS A 381 -33.23 -2.67 19.95
C LYS A 381 -33.34 -1.35 20.73
N LYS A 382 -32.53 -1.15 21.78
CA LYS A 382 -32.48 0.12 22.53
C LYS A 382 -31.74 1.23 21.77
N CYS A 383 -30.82 0.86 20.87
CA CYS A 383 -30.01 1.79 20.10
C CYS A 383 -30.68 2.33 18.83
N ASN A 384 -31.90 1.90 18.49
CA ASN A 384 -32.67 2.41 17.35
C ASN A 384 -31.86 2.46 16.03
N ILE A 385 -31.02 1.45 15.81
CA ILE A 385 -30.29 1.29 14.54
C ILE A 385 -31.30 0.68 13.57
N ASP A 386 -31.81 1.51 12.67
CA ASP A 386 -32.76 1.13 11.63
C ASP A 386 -31.99 0.32 10.55
N ASP A 387 -32.19 -1.00 10.55
CA ASP A 387 -31.55 -2.00 9.66
C ASP A 387 -31.90 -1.84 8.17
N SER A 388 -32.59 -0.76 7.78
CA SER A 388 -33.22 -0.63 6.46
C SER A 388 -32.36 0.01 5.35
N ILE A 389 -31.08 0.33 5.58
CA ILE A 389 -30.21 0.92 4.54
C ILE A 389 -28.80 0.32 4.55
N GLN A 390 -28.65 -0.91 4.07
CA GLN A 390 -27.37 -1.47 3.64
C GLN A 390 -27.16 -1.20 2.13
N ILE A 391 -26.19 -0.35 1.78
CA ILE A 391 -25.87 -0.06 0.37
C ILE A 391 -24.42 -0.42 0.09
N HIS A 392 -24.24 -1.40 -0.79
CA HIS A 392 -22.95 -1.94 -1.23
C HIS A 392 -22.49 -1.39 -2.59
N ASN A 393 -22.78 -0.14 -2.93
CA ASN A 393 -22.34 0.42 -4.20
C ASN A 393 -20.93 1.02 -4.10
N LYS A 394 -19.95 0.37 -4.73
CA LYS A 394 -18.62 0.95 -4.96
C LYS A 394 -18.74 2.11 -5.96
N TRP A 395 -18.24 3.28 -5.58
CA TRP A 395 -18.21 4.49 -6.42
C TRP A 395 -16.88 5.23 -6.22
N ARG A 396 -16.50 6.06 -7.20
CA ARG A 396 -15.34 6.96 -7.11
C ARG A 396 -15.67 8.35 -7.66
N PRO A 397 -15.21 9.44 -7.03
CA PRO A 397 -15.33 10.77 -7.64
C PRO A 397 -14.44 10.84 -8.89
N ILE A 398 -14.89 11.57 -9.91
CA ILE A 398 -14.14 11.86 -11.13
C ILE A 398 -13.74 13.33 -11.16
N ASN A 399 -14.70 14.22 -10.89
CA ASN A 399 -14.48 15.66 -10.97
C ASN A 399 -15.39 16.37 -9.96
N LEU A 400 -14.89 17.44 -9.35
CA LEU A 400 -15.65 18.34 -8.47
C LEU A 400 -15.41 19.78 -8.92
N LYS A 401 -16.47 20.53 -9.21
CA LYS A 401 -16.44 21.97 -9.48
C LYS A 401 -17.25 22.72 -8.44
N TRP A 402 -16.82 23.93 -8.07
CA TRP A 402 -17.57 24.78 -7.15
C TRP A 402 -17.22 26.26 -7.26
N TYR A 403 -18.13 27.13 -6.81
CA TYR A 403 -17.86 28.55 -6.52
C TYR A 403 -18.78 29.04 -5.40
N GLY A 404 -18.40 30.13 -4.71
CA GLY A 404 -19.23 30.76 -3.68
C GLY A 404 -19.48 29.92 -2.42
N LEU A 405 -18.69 28.85 -2.20
CA LEU A 405 -18.82 27.92 -1.08
C LEU A 405 -17.62 27.99 -0.11
N ALA A 406 -17.90 27.85 1.17
CA ALA A 406 -16.99 27.85 2.31
C ALA A 406 -16.03 29.05 2.29
N SER A 407 -14.73 28.83 2.11
CA SER A 407 -13.70 29.89 2.02
C SER A 407 -13.53 30.47 0.60
N TYR A 408 -14.19 29.90 -0.40
CA TYR A 408 -14.07 30.28 -1.81
C TYR A 408 -15.14 31.31 -2.17
N ARG A 409 -14.72 32.58 -2.27
CA ARG A 409 -15.59 33.74 -2.50
C ARG A 409 -15.90 33.98 -3.98
N GLY A 410 -17.08 34.52 -4.24
CA GLY A 410 -17.46 35.05 -5.56
C GLY A 410 -17.80 33.97 -6.58
N THR A 411 -17.82 34.36 -7.85
CA THR A 411 -18.27 33.54 -8.98
C THR A 411 -17.13 32.81 -9.70
N LYS A 412 -15.92 32.82 -9.11
CA LYS A 412 -14.77 32.11 -9.69
C LYS A 412 -14.95 30.62 -9.48
N GLU A 413 -15.05 29.88 -10.57
CA GLU A 413 -15.12 28.42 -10.55
C GLU A 413 -13.75 27.84 -10.17
N HIS A 414 -13.80 26.88 -9.24
CA HIS A 414 -12.69 26.04 -8.83
C HIS A 414 -13.02 24.60 -9.22
N SER A 415 -12.03 23.83 -9.65
CA SER A 415 -12.22 22.43 -10.04
C SER A 415 -11.11 21.53 -9.49
N ILE A 416 -11.47 20.28 -9.21
CA ILE A 416 -10.55 19.18 -8.87
C ILE A 416 -10.90 17.99 -9.75
N ASP A 417 -9.91 17.49 -10.49
CA ASP A 417 -9.99 16.22 -11.18
C ASP A 417 -9.39 15.12 -10.30
N PHE A 418 -10.19 14.11 -9.98
CA PHE A 418 -9.76 12.96 -9.20
C PHE A 418 -9.13 11.94 -10.13
N ILE A 419 -7.80 11.97 -10.19
CA ILE A 419 -6.99 10.98 -10.90
C ILE A 419 -6.90 9.72 -10.02
N GLY A 420 -6.98 8.53 -10.63
CA GLY A 420 -6.93 7.27 -9.90
C GLY A 420 -5.67 7.16 -9.02
N GLY A 421 -5.84 6.71 -7.77
CA GLY A 421 -4.78 6.64 -6.77
C GLY A 421 -5.02 7.56 -5.56
N VAL A 422 -3.97 7.83 -4.78
CA VAL A 422 -4.03 8.72 -3.62
C VAL A 422 -3.73 10.15 -4.06
N SER A 423 -4.70 11.04 -3.94
CA SER A 423 -4.54 12.48 -4.24
C SER A 423 -4.30 13.28 -2.95
N HIS A 424 -3.27 14.12 -2.93
CA HIS A 424 -2.92 14.96 -1.77
C HIS A 424 -3.28 16.43 -2.04
N ILE A 425 -4.05 17.03 -1.13
CA ILE A 425 -4.42 18.46 -1.19
C ILE A 425 -3.54 19.23 -0.19
N SER A 426 -2.59 20.00 -0.70
CA SER A 426 -1.66 20.82 0.10
C SER A 426 -1.89 22.32 -0.08
N GLY A 427 -1.39 23.13 0.86
CA GLY A 427 -1.59 24.57 0.93
C GLY A 427 -1.25 25.11 2.32
N HIS A 428 -1.16 26.43 2.49
CA HIS A 428 -0.88 27.06 3.80
C HIS A 428 -2.04 26.85 4.79
N ASN A 429 -1.80 27.00 6.09
CA ASN A 429 -2.90 26.99 7.07
C ASN A 429 -3.90 28.11 6.76
N ALA A 430 -5.18 27.85 7.00
CA ALA A 430 -6.30 28.71 6.58
C ALA A 430 -6.47 28.94 5.06
N SER A 431 -5.75 28.22 4.19
CA SER A 431 -5.92 28.33 2.72
C SER A 431 -7.17 27.64 2.15
N GLY A 432 -8.08 27.14 3.01
CA GLY A 432 -9.30 26.44 2.57
C GLY A 432 -9.17 24.94 2.34
N LYS A 433 -8.09 24.27 2.78
CA LYS A 433 -7.90 22.82 2.64
C LYS A 433 -9.03 22.00 3.29
N SER A 434 -9.32 22.28 4.57
CA SER A 434 -10.43 21.64 5.30
C SER A 434 -11.79 21.97 4.69
N SER A 435 -11.91 23.12 4.01
CA SER A 435 -13.13 23.52 3.30
C SER A 435 -13.42 22.62 2.10
N ILE A 436 -12.41 22.09 1.42
CA ILE A 436 -12.61 21.19 0.26
C ILE A 436 -13.30 19.90 0.69
N LYS A 437 -12.91 19.32 1.84
CA LYS A 437 -13.61 18.18 2.43
C LYS A 437 -15.09 18.48 2.65
N ASN A 438 -15.40 19.64 3.22
CA ASN A 438 -16.77 20.05 3.50
C ASN A 438 -17.57 20.32 2.22
N ILE A 439 -16.94 20.91 1.20
CA ILE A 439 -17.55 21.11 -0.13
C ILE A 439 -17.84 19.77 -0.79
N LEU A 440 -16.93 18.80 -0.71
CA LEU A 440 -17.15 17.45 -1.24
C LEU A 440 -18.35 16.77 -0.57
N ILE A 441 -18.38 16.76 0.77
CA ILE A 441 -19.49 16.17 1.54
C ILE A 441 -20.81 16.87 1.19
N TYR A 442 -20.82 18.20 1.14
CA TYR A 442 -22.01 18.96 0.78
C TYR A 442 -22.45 18.71 -0.66
N SER A 443 -21.53 18.61 -1.61
CA SER A 443 -21.86 18.35 -3.02
C SER A 443 -22.64 17.05 -3.16
N ILE A 444 -22.27 16.04 -2.38
CA ILE A 444 -22.95 14.74 -2.37
C ILE A 444 -24.25 14.82 -1.56
N TYR A 445 -24.22 15.28 -0.32
CA TYR A 445 -25.31 15.07 0.65
C TYR A 445 -26.10 16.31 1.05
N GLY A 446 -25.65 17.50 0.68
CA GLY A 446 -26.35 18.76 0.96
C GLY A 446 -26.30 19.22 2.41
N GLN A 447 -25.64 18.45 3.29
CA GLN A 447 -25.48 18.74 4.72
C GLN A 447 -24.07 18.40 5.20
N ILE A 448 -23.64 19.04 6.29
CA ILE A 448 -22.37 18.80 6.97
C ILE A 448 -22.69 18.55 8.45
N ASN A 449 -22.28 17.40 8.99
CA ASN A 449 -22.72 16.96 10.32
C ASN A 449 -22.00 17.63 11.51
N ASP A 450 -20.96 18.45 11.28
CA ASP A 450 -20.08 19.00 12.33
C ASP A 450 -20.22 20.53 12.53
N ILE A 451 -21.25 21.18 11.99
CA ILE A 451 -21.42 22.63 12.16
C ILE A 451 -22.88 22.94 12.53
N GLU A 452 -23.14 23.03 13.83
CA GLU A 452 -24.23 23.85 14.35
C GLU A 452 -24.05 25.26 13.78
N ASP A 453 -25.01 25.71 12.98
CA ASP A 453 -25.11 27.07 12.45
C ASP A 453 -23.85 27.63 11.77
N HIS A 454 -23.73 27.40 10.46
CA HIS A 454 -23.87 28.45 9.44
C HIS A 454 -23.61 27.82 8.07
N THR A 455 -24.54 28.10 7.16
CA THR A 455 -24.58 27.64 5.77
C THR A 455 -23.21 27.57 5.11
N ILE A 456 -22.97 26.49 4.36
CA ILE A 456 -21.76 26.33 3.54
C ILE A 456 -21.53 27.49 2.55
N ILE A 457 -22.53 28.30 2.22
CA ILE A 457 -22.33 29.46 1.35
C ILE A 457 -21.34 30.45 1.98
N ASN A 458 -20.39 30.93 1.19
CA ASN A 458 -19.45 31.93 1.66
C ASN A 458 -20.20 33.20 2.07
N LYS A 459 -19.88 33.75 3.26
CA LYS A 459 -20.55 34.94 3.82
C LYS A 459 -20.56 36.19 2.92
N TYR A 460 -19.67 36.26 1.94
CA TYR A 460 -19.57 37.36 0.97
C TYR A 460 -20.11 36.99 -0.42
N SER A 461 -20.84 35.88 -0.54
CA SER A 461 -21.40 35.40 -1.81
C SER A 461 -22.92 35.27 -1.72
N GLU A 462 -23.64 35.81 -2.69
CA GLU A 462 -25.11 35.70 -2.78
C GLU A 462 -25.56 34.35 -3.34
N LYS A 463 -24.67 33.66 -4.06
CA LYS A 463 -24.89 32.36 -4.68
C LYS A 463 -23.68 31.45 -4.44
N GLY A 464 -23.94 30.17 -4.23
CA GLY A 464 -22.94 29.11 -4.24
C GLY A 464 -23.42 27.95 -5.11
N HIS A 465 -22.47 27.27 -5.73
CA HIS A 465 -22.73 26.14 -6.63
C HIS A 465 -21.68 25.06 -6.40
N SER A 466 -22.11 23.80 -6.53
CA SER A 466 -21.21 22.66 -6.63
C SER A 466 -21.73 21.65 -7.64
N GLU A 467 -20.83 21.08 -8.44
CA GLU A 467 -21.09 19.99 -9.37
C GLU A 467 -20.08 18.87 -9.11
N ILE A 468 -20.54 17.68 -8.77
CA ILE A 468 -19.68 16.51 -8.60
C ILE A 468 -20.07 15.42 -9.59
N THR A 469 -19.08 14.96 -10.35
CA THR A 469 -19.18 13.79 -11.22
C THR A 469 -18.63 12.58 -10.49
N ILE A 470 -19.44 11.53 -10.36
CA ILE A 470 -19.10 10.27 -9.70
C ILE A 470 -19.22 9.14 -10.71
N SER A 471 -18.22 8.27 -10.77
CA SER A 471 -18.32 6.99 -11.46
C SER A 471 -18.83 5.94 -10.49
N LEU A 472 -19.92 5.29 -10.84
CA LEU A 472 -20.31 4.03 -10.23
C LEU A 472 -19.44 2.89 -10.80
N HIS A 473 -19.34 1.78 -10.07
CA HIS A 473 -18.58 0.59 -10.50
C HIS A 473 -19.07 -0.02 -11.82
N ASN A 474 -20.35 0.18 -12.16
CA ASN A 474 -20.98 -0.24 -13.41
C ASN A 474 -20.67 0.70 -14.60
N GLY A 475 -19.75 1.66 -14.43
CA GLY A 475 -19.33 2.59 -15.48
C GLY A 475 -20.27 3.78 -15.72
N PHE A 476 -21.45 3.79 -15.08
CA PHE A 476 -22.36 4.94 -15.15
C PHE A 476 -21.77 6.12 -14.41
N LYS A 477 -21.82 7.29 -15.05
CA LYS A 477 -21.47 8.55 -14.41
C LYS A 477 -22.74 9.23 -13.91
N LEU A 478 -22.72 9.59 -12.63
CA LEU A 478 -23.72 10.44 -12.01
C LEU A 478 -23.13 11.84 -11.83
N ILE A 479 -23.88 12.86 -12.19
CA ILE A 479 -23.55 14.26 -11.96
C ILE A 479 -24.55 14.80 -10.96
N ILE A 480 -24.08 15.18 -9.78
CA ILE A 480 -24.91 15.83 -8.75
C ILE A 480 -24.57 17.31 -8.77
N THR A 481 -25.57 18.16 -8.97
CA THR A 481 -25.41 19.62 -8.83
C THR A 481 -26.19 20.11 -7.62
N ARG A 482 -25.63 21.06 -6.89
CA ARG A 482 -26.31 21.78 -5.82
C ARG A 482 -26.11 23.27 -5.95
N ASP A 483 -27.20 24.00 -5.87
CA ASP A 483 -27.24 25.45 -5.91
C ASP A 483 -27.76 25.97 -4.58
N ILE A 484 -27.12 26.99 -4.02
CA ILE A 484 -27.58 27.67 -2.81
C ILE A 484 -27.60 29.17 -3.04
N THR A 485 -28.70 29.83 -2.67
CA THR A 485 -28.81 31.29 -2.73
C THR A 485 -29.11 31.87 -1.36
N ASN A 486 -28.46 32.99 -1.03
CA ASN A 486 -28.72 33.78 0.16
C ASN A 486 -29.41 35.08 -0.26
N LYS A 487 -30.70 35.21 0.05
CA LYS A 487 -31.45 36.46 -0.14
C LYS A 487 -31.82 37.02 1.23
N LYS A 488 -31.14 38.09 1.66
CA LYS A 488 -31.42 38.81 2.92
C LYS A 488 -31.43 37.88 4.16
N GLY A 489 -30.47 36.95 4.25
CA GLY A 489 -30.36 36.01 5.38
C GLY A 489 -31.29 34.79 5.29
N LYS A 490 -32.09 34.66 4.22
CA LYS A 490 -32.84 33.45 3.91
C LYS A 490 -32.09 32.62 2.87
N TYR A 491 -31.83 31.37 3.22
CA TYR A 491 -31.12 30.41 2.38
C TYR A 491 -32.10 29.50 1.66
N THR A 492 -31.94 29.37 0.35
CA THR A 492 -32.65 28.38 -0.47
C THR A 492 -31.64 27.50 -1.16
N SER A 493 -31.85 26.18 -1.12
CA SER A 493 -30.96 25.20 -1.75
C SER A 493 -31.74 24.31 -2.70
N ASP A 494 -31.20 24.07 -3.89
CA ASP A 494 -31.72 23.16 -4.90
C ASP A 494 -30.70 22.06 -5.20
N VAL A 495 -31.18 20.89 -5.63
CA VAL A 495 -30.36 19.72 -5.99
C VAL A 495 -30.83 19.17 -7.34
N SER A 496 -29.88 18.76 -8.18
CA SER A 496 -30.17 17.99 -9.40
C SER A 496 -29.24 16.79 -9.49
N LEU A 497 -29.76 15.70 -10.08
CA LEU A 497 -29.03 14.45 -10.32
C LEU A 497 -29.19 14.06 -11.79
N ARG A 498 -28.08 13.91 -12.51
CA ARG A 498 -28.05 13.55 -13.95
C ARG A 498 -27.20 12.31 -14.17
N SER A 499 -27.45 11.56 -15.24
CA SER A 499 -26.55 10.51 -15.71
C SER A 499 -26.08 10.79 -17.14
N GLU A 500 -24.83 10.43 -17.49
CA GLU A 500 -24.38 10.49 -18.89
C GLU A 500 -25.24 9.51 -19.73
N GLY A 501 -26.16 10.06 -20.54
CA GLY A 501 -27.05 9.30 -21.44
C GLY A 501 -28.55 9.41 -21.15
N PHE A 502 -28.95 9.85 -19.95
CA PHE A 502 -30.33 10.21 -19.64
C PHE A 502 -30.36 11.53 -18.87
N ILE A 503 -30.87 12.57 -19.53
CA ILE A 503 -31.18 13.83 -18.85
C ILE A 503 -32.48 13.61 -18.08
N ILE A 504 -32.40 13.34 -16.78
CA ILE A 504 -33.49 13.73 -15.90
C ILE A 504 -33.26 15.22 -15.59
N ASN A 505 -33.71 16.10 -16.50
CA ASN A 505 -33.80 17.52 -16.20
C ASN A 505 -34.99 17.67 -15.26
N ILE A 506 -34.74 17.56 -13.96
CA ILE A 506 -35.72 17.99 -12.96
C ILE A 506 -35.47 19.48 -12.72
N SER A 507 -35.72 20.29 -13.75
CA SER A 507 -35.91 21.72 -13.59
C SER A 507 -37.41 21.97 -13.59
N GLU A 508 -37.89 22.61 -12.51
CA GLU A 508 -39.26 23.09 -12.26
C GLU A 508 -40.16 22.20 -11.39
N SER A 509 -40.04 22.31 -10.06
CA SER A 509 -41.12 22.82 -9.20
C SER A 509 -40.76 22.73 -7.71
N ARG A 510 -41.11 23.81 -7.00
CA ARG A 510 -40.71 24.16 -5.63
C ARG A 510 -41.42 23.34 -4.55
N THR A 511 -41.07 22.07 -4.37
CA THR A 511 -41.65 21.27 -3.28
C THR A 511 -40.57 20.58 -2.48
N LYS A 512 -40.52 20.83 -1.15
CA LYS A 512 -39.60 20.18 -0.17
C LYS A 512 -39.55 18.65 -0.35
N PHE A 513 -40.69 18.05 -0.66
CA PHE A 513 -40.87 16.62 -0.94
C PHE A 513 -39.95 16.08 -2.05
N TYR A 514 -39.68 16.85 -3.12
CA TYR A 514 -38.84 16.38 -4.23
C TYR A 514 -37.35 16.47 -3.93
N LYS A 515 -36.93 17.49 -3.16
CA LYS A 515 -35.54 17.58 -2.67
C LYS A 515 -35.23 16.37 -1.78
N GLU A 516 -36.15 16.07 -0.87
CA GLU A 516 -36.04 14.91 0.03
C GLU A 516 -36.02 13.59 -0.75
N GLU A 517 -36.78 13.44 -1.84
CA GLU A 517 -36.70 12.28 -2.73
C GLU A 517 -35.37 12.16 -3.46
N VAL A 518 -34.81 13.27 -3.98
CA VAL A 518 -33.51 13.24 -4.67
C VAL A 518 -32.39 12.96 -3.67
N ASP A 519 -32.41 13.59 -2.50
CA ASP A 519 -31.46 13.32 -1.42
C ASP A 519 -31.58 11.86 -0.93
N LYS A 520 -32.81 11.31 -0.85
CA LYS A 520 -33.06 9.90 -0.54
C LYS A 520 -32.47 8.98 -1.61
N LYS A 521 -32.69 9.26 -2.90
CA LYS A 521 -32.08 8.49 -4.01
C LYS A 521 -30.55 8.57 -4.00
N ILE A 522 -29.98 9.74 -3.71
CA ILE A 522 -28.52 9.87 -3.57
C ILE A 522 -28.04 9.03 -2.38
N SER A 523 -28.77 9.05 -1.27
CA SER A 523 -28.46 8.27 -0.07
C SER A 523 -28.61 6.77 -0.31
N GLU A 524 -29.60 6.34 -1.11
CA GLU A 524 -29.81 4.97 -1.60
C GLU A 524 -28.68 4.49 -2.53
N ILE A 525 -28.03 5.39 -3.25
CA ILE A 525 -26.94 5.05 -4.18
C ILE A 525 -25.57 5.10 -3.50
N LEU A 526 -25.31 6.11 -2.66
CA LEU A 526 -23.97 6.43 -2.14
C LEU A 526 -23.81 6.16 -0.64
N GLY A 527 -24.90 5.83 0.08
CA GLY A 527 -24.93 5.67 1.52
C GLY A 527 -25.36 6.94 2.27
N ASN A 528 -25.62 6.84 3.56
CA ASN A 528 -25.98 7.99 4.41
C ASN A 528 -24.71 8.81 4.78
N PRO A 529 -24.79 10.14 5.03
CA PRO A 529 -23.62 10.96 5.35
C PRO A 529 -22.93 10.51 6.64
N SER A 530 -23.69 10.04 7.62
CA SER A 530 -23.15 9.48 8.87
C SER A 530 -22.31 8.23 8.59
N THR A 531 -22.76 7.33 7.71
CA THR A 531 -22.01 6.14 7.30
C THR A 531 -20.77 6.49 6.49
N PHE A 532 -20.87 7.45 5.56
CA PHE A 532 -19.72 7.93 4.78
C PHE A 532 -18.67 8.59 5.68
N ILE A 533 -19.10 9.45 6.62
CA ILE A 533 -18.23 10.10 7.58
C ILE A 533 -17.66 9.07 8.55
N ASN A 534 -18.45 8.14 9.11
CA ASN A 534 -17.97 7.15 10.07
C ASN A 534 -17.08 6.08 9.44
N ASN A 535 -17.32 5.64 8.21
CA ASN A 535 -16.41 4.72 7.52
C ASN A 535 -15.12 5.43 7.06
N SER A 536 -15.18 6.73 6.74
CA SER A 536 -13.98 7.55 6.52
C SER A 536 -13.32 8.06 7.82
N MET A 537 -14.03 8.06 8.95
CA MET A 537 -13.55 8.36 10.30
C MET A 537 -13.10 7.11 11.08
N ASN A 538 -13.50 5.91 10.67
CA ASN A 538 -12.89 4.67 11.14
C ASN A 538 -11.49 4.47 10.54
N LEU A 539 -11.12 5.29 9.54
CA LEU A 539 -9.74 5.57 9.15
C LEU A 539 -9.07 6.66 10.04
N ARG A 540 -9.77 7.26 11.01
CA ARG A 540 -9.23 8.24 12.00
C ARG A 540 -8.92 7.65 13.38
N THR A 541 -9.09 6.34 13.62
CA THR A 541 -8.53 5.68 14.82
C THR A 541 -7.03 5.36 14.71
N MET A 542 -6.36 5.82 13.65
CA MET A 542 -4.92 6.07 13.68
C MET A 542 -4.62 7.53 14.06
N SER A 543 -4.63 7.78 15.37
CA SER A 543 -3.95 8.85 16.13
C SER A 543 -3.74 10.22 15.43
N TRP A 544 -4.55 11.21 15.82
CA TRP A 544 -4.07 12.59 15.91
C TRP A 544 -3.39 12.76 17.27
N ASN A 545 -2.05 12.67 17.31
CA ASN A 545 -1.31 13.16 18.48
C ASN A 545 -1.18 14.67 18.35
N SER A 546 -2.01 15.41 19.09
CA SER A 546 -1.77 16.81 19.39
C SER A 546 -0.72 16.92 20.50
N THR A 547 0.55 17.05 20.15
CA THR A 547 1.55 17.59 21.08
C THR A 547 1.37 19.10 21.14
N MET A 548 0.76 19.58 22.22
CA MET A 548 0.88 20.99 22.62
C MET A 548 2.35 21.25 22.97
N SER A 549 3.05 22.06 22.17
CA SER A 549 4.16 22.86 22.69
C SER A 549 3.65 24.29 22.88
N LYS A 550 3.46 24.69 24.15
CA LYS A 550 3.44 26.10 24.53
C LYS A 550 4.83 26.70 24.26
N ASN A 551 4.84 27.86 23.61
CA ASN A 551 5.70 29.04 23.83
C ASN A 551 5.21 30.06 22.77
N GLU A 552 4.34 30.99 23.14
CA GLU A 552 4.63 32.34 23.68
C GLU A 552 5.45 33.24 22.73
N GLU A 553 4.80 34.37 22.38
CA GLU A 553 5.35 35.68 21.97
C GLU A 553 5.96 35.82 20.55
N LEU A 554 5.70 36.84 19.71
CA LEU A 554 5.07 38.17 19.80
C LEU A 554 4.29 38.46 18.48
N ARG A 555 3.21 39.26 18.45
CA ARG A 555 3.18 40.72 18.16
C ARG A 555 4.27 41.28 17.25
#